data_AF-A0A2E9GZK0-F1
#
_entry.id   AF-A0A2E9GZK0-F1
#
_cell.length_a   1.000
_cell.length_b   1.000
_cell.length_c   1.000
_cell.angle_alpha   90.00
_cell.angle_beta   90.00
_cell.angle_gamma   90.00
#
_symmetry.space_group_name_H-M   'P 1'
#
loop_
_entity.id
_entity.type
_entity.pdbx_description
1 polymer ?
#
loop_
_entity_poly.entity_id
_entity_poly.type
_entity_poly.pdbx_seq_one_letter_code
_entity_poly.pdbx_strand_id
1 'polypeptide(L)'
;MAIHNLLASEVDAEFSDVYEQYGYYTRPDFVLLAEKIGLGATVGERVIQKMINQVSQNFEKVLNQSSCSSQLTDALKAHIEERLGRMQR
;
A
#
# COMPACT_ATOMS: atom_id res chain seq x y z
N MET A 1 -27.92 7.63 -4.31
CA MET A 1 -26.85 8.28 -3.52
C MET A 1 -25.55 7.87 -4.18
N ALA A 2 -24.91 8.76 -4.95
CA ALA A 2 -23.70 8.41 -5.69
C ALA A 2 -22.55 8.22 -4.68
N ILE A 3 -21.91 7.06 -4.71
CA ILE A 3 -20.74 6.77 -3.89
C ILE A 3 -19.58 7.54 -4.53
N HIS A 4 -19.30 8.75 -4.05
CA HIS A 4 -18.05 9.45 -4.38
C HIS A 4 -16.91 8.76 -3.61
N ASN A 5 -16.36 7.69 -4.20
CA ASN A 5 -15.17 7.03 -3.67
C ASN A 5 -13.88 7.71 -4.16
N LEU A 6 -12.77 7.54 -3.43
CA LEU A 6 -11.47 8.14 -3.75
C LEU A 6 -11.03 7.86 -5.20
N LEU A 7 -11.27 6.64 -5.68
CA LEU A 7 -10.90 6.23 -7.04
C LEU A 7 -11.68 7.00 -8.12
N ALA A 8 -12.88 7.48 -7.81
CA ALA A 8 -13.67 8.29 -8.73
C ALA A 8 -13.18 9.75 -8.77
N SER A 9 -12.74 10.30 -7.63
CA SER A 9 -12.17 11.67 -7.59
C SER A 9 -10.79 11.74 -8.25
N GLU A 10 -10.03 10.63 -8.23
CA GLU A 10 -8.75 10.53 -8.94
C GLU A 10 -8.90 10.62 -10.47
N VAL A 11 -10.07 10.29 -11.03
CA VAL A 11 -10.36 10.51 -12.47
C VAL A 11 -10.34 12.00 -12.81
N ASP A 12 -10.73 12.84 -11.85
CA ASP A 12 -10.71 14.30 -11.93
C ASP A 12 -9.41 14.89 -11.35
N ALA A 13 -8.38 14.06 -11.13
CA ALA A 13 -7.09 14.41 -10.56
C ALA A 13 -7.12 14.96 -9.12
N GLU A 14 -8.17 14.66 -8.35
CA GLU A 14 -8.24 14.95 -6.91
C GLU A 14 -7.67 13.78 -6.11
N PHE A 15 -6.42 13.93 -5.68
CA PHE A 15 -5.71 12.97 -4.84
C PHE A 15 -5.78 13.37 -3.36
N SER A 16 -5.38 12.46 -2.48
CA SER A 16 -5.19 12.79 -1.07
C SER A 16 -3.95 13.69 -0.87
N ASP A 17 -3.97 14.52 0.17
CA ASP A 17 -2.85 15.38 0.55
C ASP A 17 -1.52 14.60 0.66
N VAL A 18 -1.59 13.37 1.16
CA VAL A 18 -0.40 12.51 1.33
C VAL A 18 0.13 12.05 -0.03
N TYR A 19 -0.75 11.71 -0.97
CA TYR A 19 -0.33 11.38 -2.32
C TYR A 19 0.25 12.60 -3.04
N GLU A 20 -0.35 13.79 -2.90
CA GLU A 20 0.19 15.02 -3.47
C GLU A 20 1.60 15.34 -2.94
N GLN A 21 1.83 15.09 -1.64
CA GLN A 21 3.12 15.33 -1.01
C GLN A 21 4.22 14.34 -1.46
N TYR A 22 3.87 13.06 -1.61
CA TYR A 22 4.87 12.00 -1.74
C TYR A 22 4.90 11.35 -3.14
N GLY A 23 3.85 11.52 -3.94
CA GLY A 23 3.71 10.90 -5.28
C GLY A 23 3.46 9.39 -5.23
N TYR A 24 3.03 8.85 -4.09
CA TYR A 24 2.67 7.45 -3.93
C TYR A 24 1.70 7.26 -2.76
N TYR A 25 0.89 6.20 -2.83
CA TYR A 25 -0.04 5.85 -1.77
C TYR A 25 0.66 5.29 -0.53
N THR A 26 0.08 5.62 0.62
CA THR A 26 0.50 5.32 1.97
C THR A 26 -0.68 4.76 2.77
N ARG A 27 -0.44 4.33 4.01
CA ARG A 27 -1.49 3.82 4.91
C ARG A 27 -2.70 4.77 5.04
N PRO A 28 -2.54 6.08 5.29
CA PRO A 28 -3.64 7.05 5.30
C PRO A 28 -4.57 6.97 4.09
N ASP A 29 -4.02 6.77 2.89
CA ASP A 29 -4.78 6.77 1.65
C ASP A 29 -5.71 5.56 1.57
N PHE A 30 -5.24 4.39 2.01
CA PHE A 30 -6.05 3.18 2.07
C PHE A 30 -7.12 3.25 3.16
N VAL A 31 -6.85 3.91 4.28
CA VAL A 31 -7.85 4.16 5.32
C VAL A 31 -8.93 5.10 4.81
N LEU A 32 -8.56 6.19 4.14
CA LEU A 32 -9.49 7.13 3.51
C LEU A 32 -10.33 6.43 2.44
N LEU A 33 -9.72 5.59 1.60
CA LEU A 33 -10.44 4.79 0.63
C LEU A 33 -11.49 3.90 1.31
N ALA A 34 -11.12 3.19 2.39
CA ALA A 34 -12.02 2.31 3.12
C ALA A 34 -13.22 3.07 3.72
N GLU A 35 -13.01 4.28 4.24
CA GLU A 35 -14.11 5.16 4.67
C GLU A 35 -15.02 5.54 3.50
N LYS A 36 -14.43 5.95 2.38
CA LYS A 36 -15.15 6.43 1.19
C LYS A 36 -16.00 5.35 0.51
N ILE A 37 -15.61 4.07 0.60
CA ILE A 37 -16.40 2.94 0.09
C ILE A 37 -17.34 2.32 1.14
N GLY A 38 -17.45 2.91 2.33
CA GLY A 38 -18.39 2.48 3.36
C GLY A 38 -17.94 1.30 4.22
N LEU A 39 -16.66 0.90 4.18
CA LEU A 39 -16.10 -0.12 5.07
C LEU A 39 -15.70 0.46 6.44
N GLY A 40 -15.37 1.76 6.49
CA GLY A 40 -14.95 2.47 7.68
C GLY A 40 -13.46 2.30 8.01
N ALA A 41 -12.89 3.31 8.69
CA ALA A 41 -11.46 3.40 8.96
C ALA A 41 -10.92 2.19 9.73
N THR A 42 -11.64 1.70 10.74
CA THR A 42 -11.17 0.55 11.55
C THR A 42 -10.99 -0.72 10.71
N VAL A 43 -11.86 -0.94 9.72
CA VAL A 43 -11.74 -2.09 8.81
C VAL A 43 -10.59 -1.86 7.84
N GLY A 44 -10.48 -0.66 7.26
CA GLY A 44 -9.36 -0.29 6.38
C GLY A 44 -8.01 -0.50 7.07
N GLU A 45 -7.90 -0.04 8.31
CA GLU A 45 -6.71 -0.16 9.15
C GLU A 45 -6.32 -1.62 9.40
N ARG A 46 -7.32 -2.45 9.70
CA ARG A 46 -7.09 -3.89 9.88
C ARG A 46 -6.62 -4.57 8.60
N VAL A 47 -7.19 -4.20 7.45
CA VAL A 47 -6.85 -4.77 6.15
C VAL A 47 -5.42 -4.40 5.76
N ILE A 48 -5.07 -3.12 5.82
CA ILE A 48 -3.73 -2.67 5.44
C ILE A 48 -2.65 -3.24 6.38
N GLN A 49 -2.91 -3.27 7.69
CA GLN A 49 -1.99 -3.89 8.65
C GLN A 49 -1.80 -5.39 8.38
N LYS A 50 -2.88 -6.11 8.03
CA LYS A 50 -2.80 -7.52 7.66
C LYS A 50 -1.94 -7.72 6.41
N MET A 51 -2.11 -6.88 5.39
CA MET A 51 -1.28 -6.93 4.17
C MET A 51 0.19 -6.65 4.47
N ILE A 52 0.49 -5.59 5.23
CA ILE A 52 1.86 -5.25 5.64
C ILE A 52 2.51 -6.45 6.35
N ASN A 53 1.81 -7.07 7.30
CA ASN A 53 2.31 -8.23 8.03
C ASN A 53 2.54 -9.45 7.14
N GLN A 54 1.62 -9.71 6.19
CA GLN A 54 1.77 -10.83 5.27
C GLN A 54 2.97 -10.65 4.35
N VAL A 55 3.16 -9.45 3.80
CA VAL A 55 4.31 -9.16 2.95
C VAL A 55 5.59 -9.26 3.76
N SER A 56 5.69 -8.59 4.91
CA SER A 56 6.91 -8.57 5.74
C SER A 56 7.36 -9.96 6.18
N GLN A 57 6.43 -10.88 6.42
CA GLN A 57 6.73 -12.25 6.86
C GLN A 57 7.12 -13.19 5.72
N ASN A 58 6.67 -12.93 4.48
CA ASN A 58 6.74 -13.92 3.40
C ASN A 58 7.63 -13.52 2.23
N PHE A 59 7.92 -12.23 2.03
CA PHE A 59 8.59 -11.77 0.82
C PHE A 59 10.00 -12.37 0.64
N GLU A 60 10.78 -12.48 1.72
CA GLU A 60 12.11 -13.10 1.66
C GLU A 60 12.04 -14.57 1.25
N LYS A 61 11.07 -15.32 1.77
CA LYS A 61 10.87 -16.73 1.40
C LYS A 61 10.54 -16.87 -0.08
N VAL A 62 9.68 -16.01 -0.61
CA VAL A 62 9.31 -16.01 -2.04
C VAL A 62 10.53 -15.68 -2.91
N LEU A 63 11.31 -14.66 -2.53
CA LEU A 63 12.52 -14.28 -3.26
C LEU A 63 13.57 -15.40 -3.25
N ASN A 64 13.78 -16.05 -2.10
CA ASN A 64 14.75 -17.16 -1.97
C ASN A 64 14.34 -18.42 -2.76
N GLN A 65 13.06 -18.56 -3.12
CA GLN A 65 12.55 -19.63 -3.96
C GLN A 65 12.53 -19.27 -5.45
N SER A 66 12.84 -18.01 -5.79
CA SER A 66 12.87 -17.55 -7.18
C SER A 66 14.16 -17.96 -7.88
N SER A 67 14.12 -18.02 -9.21
CA SER A 67 15.30 -18.22 -10.06
C SER A 67 16.00 -16.89 -10.42
N CYS A 68 15.82 -15.85 -9.59
CA CYS A 68 16.44 -14.55 -9.82
C CYS A 68 17.95 -14.58 -9.56
N SER A 69 18.69 -13.69 -10.22
CA SER A 69 20.09 -13.45 -9.84
C SER A 69 20.15 -12.86 -8.43
N SER A 70 21.31 -13.00 -7.76
CA SER A 70 21.53 -12.38 -6.46
C SER A 70 21.32 -10.86 -6.52
N GLN A 71 21.86 -10.21 -7.55
CA GLN A 71 21.70 -8.76 -7.76
C GLN A 71 20.23 -8.33 -7.88
N LEU A 72 19.42 -9.08 -8.63
CA LEU A 72 18.00 -8.79 -8.76
C LEU A 72 17.24 -9.06 -7.45
N THR A 73 17.62 -10.12 -6.73
CA THR A 73 17.05 -10.46 -5.42
C THR A 73 17.30 -9.35 -4.40
N ASP A 74 18.53 -8.83 -4.33
CA ASP A 74 18.89 -7.74 -3.43
C ASP A 74 18.14 -6.44 -3.78
N ALA A 75 18.04 -6.12 -5.06
CA ALA A 75 17.29 -4.94 -5.53
C ALA A 75 15.80 -5.04 -5.17
N LEU A 76 15.18 -6.21 -5.37
CA LEU A 76 13.78 -6.45 -5.00
C LEU A 76 13.58 -6.40 -3.49
N LYS A 77 14.50 -6.96 -2.71
CA LYS A 77 14.48 -6.92 -1.25
C LYS A 77 14.48 -5.48 -0.75
N ALA A 78 15.45 -4.68 -1.20
CA ALA A 78 15.57 -3.27 -0.83
C ALA A 78 14.30 -2.48 -1.20
N HIS A 79 13.73 -2.74 -2.39
CA HIS A 79 12.51 -2.06 -2.83
C HIS A 79 11.29 -2.43 -1.97
N ILE A 80 11.12 -3.70 -1.63
CA ILE A 80 10.01 -4.15 -0.79
C ILE A 80 10.15 -3.60 0.64
N GLU A 81 11.35 -3.61 1.21
CA GLU A 81 11.62 -3.05 2.54
C GLU A 81 11.34 -1.54 2.58
N GLU A 82 11.76 -0.79 1.55
CA GLU A 82 11.46 0.63 1.42
C GLU A 82 9.95 0.89 1.40
N ARG A 83 9.20 0.10 0.61
CA ARG A 83 7.74 0.23 0.50
C ARG A 83 7.05 -0.14 1.81
N LEU A 84 7.47 -1.18 2.50
CA LEU A 84 6.96 -1.54 3.82
C LEU A 84 7.21 -0.41 4.83
N GLY A 85 8.40 0.19 4.81
CA GLY A 85 8.73 1.32 5.67
C GLY A 85 7.85 2.54 5.42
N ARG A 86 7.50 2.82 4.16
CA ARG A 86 6.57 3.90 3.79
C ARG A 86 5.12 3.63 4.21
N MET A 87 4.70 2.36 4.22
CA MET A 87 3.34 1.95 4.62
C MET A 87 3.17 1.85 6.14
N GLN A 88 4.25 1.75 6.90
CA GLN A 88 4.23 1.62 8.36
C GLN A 88 4.33 2.96 9.10
N ARG A 89 4.82 4.00 8.43
CA ARG A 89 4.88 5.38 8.93
C ARG A 89 3.53 6.07 8.77
#